data_AF-A0A4Y4KL09-F1
#
_entry.id   AF-A0A4Y4KL09-F1
#
_cell.length_a   1.000
_cell.length_b   1.000
_cell.length_c   1.000
_cell.angle_alpha   90.00
_cell.angle_beta   90.00
_cell.angle_gamma   90.00
#
_symmetry.space_group_name_H-M   'P 1'
#
loop_
_entity.id
_entity.type
_entity.pdbx_description
1 polymer ?
#
loop_
_entity_poly.entity_id
_entity_poly.type
_entity_poly.pdbx_seq_one_letter_code
_entity_poly.pdbx_strand_id
1 'polypeptide(L)'
;MNGPQEEARLAVRRAGQRLTEDAAALMAASGEAAEIGLETRAEELRRAILVAWSAGVAPEDIAHDAGVEVGVIRDWVGPGLGS
;
A
#
# COMPACT_ATOMS: atom_id res chain seq x y z
N MET A 1 2.67 -21.18 11.72
CA MET A 1 2.68 -20.64 10.35
C MET A 1 1.47 -19.75 10.25
N ASN A 2 1.67 -18.46 10.00
CA ASN A 2 0.57 -17.55 9.73
C ASN A 2 -0.06 -17.93 8.39
N GLY A 3 -1.36 -17.74 8.23
CA GLY A 3 -2.03 -18.02 6.96
C GLY A 3 -1.61 -17.02 5.86
N PRO A 4 -1.82 -17.34 4.58
CA PRO A 4 -1.45 -16.47 3.45
C PRO A 4 -2.07 -15.05 3.54
N GLN A 5 -3.25 -14.92 4.16
CA GLN A 5 -3.89 -13.63 4.42
C GLN A 5 -3.13 -12.80 5.46
N GLU A 6 -2.63 -13.43 6.52
CA GLU A 6 -1.95 -12.71 7.60
C GLU A 6 -0.55 -12.24 7.17
N GLU A 7 0.15 -13.04 6.35
CA GLU A 7 1.39 -12.61 5.69
C GLU A 7 1.15 -11.42 4.76
N ALA A 8 0.07 -11.47 3.96
CA ALA A 8 -0.28 -10.36 3.07
C ALA A 8 -0.61 -9.07 3.85
N ARG A 9 -1.36 -9.18 4.95
CA ARG A 9 -1.66 -8.05 5.85
C ARG A 9 -0.41 -7.44 6.47
N LEU A 10 0.55 -8.26 6.89
CA LEU A 10 1.84 -7.78 7.40
C LEU A 10 2.65 -7.06 6.32
N ALA A 11 2.63 -7.55 5.08
CA ALA A 11 3.31 -6.89 3.96
C ALA A 11 2.70 -5.50 3.69
N VAL A 12 1.37 -5.38 3.69
CA VAL A 12 0.66 -4.10 3.53
C VAL A 12 1.03 -3.12 4.64
N ARG A 13 1.00 -3.55 5.91
CA ARG A 13 1.40 -2.71 7.05
C ARG A 13 2.82 -2.17 6.94
N ARG A 14 3.76 -3.04 6.56
CA ARG A 14 5.17 -2.65 6.39
C ARG A 14 5.35 -1.66 5.25
N ALA A 15 4.67 -1.87 4.12
CA ALA A 15 4.74 -0.96 2.98
C ALA A 15 4.15 0.43 3.34
N GLY A 16 3.01 0.47 4.03
CA GLY A 16 2.39 1.74 4.46
C GLY A 16 3.25 2.52 5.46
N GLN A 17 3.85 1.83 6.43
CA GLN A 17 4.78 2.45 7.39
C GLN A 17 6.01 3.05 6.69
N ARG A 18 6.65 2.29 5.79
CA ARG A 18 7.82 2.77 5.04
C ARG A 18 7.48 4.01 4.20
N LEU A 19 6.32 4.03 3.55
CA LEU A 19 5.88 5.20 2.79
C LEU A 19 5.76 6.44 3.69
N THR A 20 5.24 6.29 4.91
CA THR A 20 5.05 7.40 5.87
C THR A 20 6.37 7.90 6.45
N GLU A 21 7.23 6.98 6.89
CA GLU A 21 8.56 7.29 7.44
C GLU A 21 9.44 7.96 6.39
N ASP A 22 9.42 7.44 5.16
CA ASP A 22 10.22 7.98 4.08
C ASP A 22 9.66 9.30 3.56
N ALA A 23 8.34 9.52 3.53
CA ALA A 23 7.78 10.84 3.20
C ALA A 23 8.29 11.93 4.17
N ALA A 24 8.38 11.61 5.47
CA ALA A 24 8.94 12.53 6.46
C ALA A 24 10.44 12.78 6.25
N ALA A 25 11.21 11.74 5.94
CA ALA A 25 12.64 11.86 5.66
C ALA A 25 12.96 12.59 4.34
N LEU A 26 12.12 12.38 3.32
CA LEU A 26 12.29 12.95 1.99
C LEU A 26 11.91 14.43 1.92
N MET A 27 10.93 14.89 2.72
CA MET A 27 10.70 16.33 2.89
C MET A 27 11.93 17.08 3.42
N ALA A 28 12.89 16.38 4.05
CA ALA A 28 14.15 16.95 4.51
C ALA A 28 15.29 16.85 3.47
N ALA A 29 15.11 16.13 2.36
CA ALA A 29 16.09 15.96 1.28
C ALA A 29 15.72 16.79 0.04
N SER A 30 16.67 16.97 -0.90
CA SER A 30 16.42 17.66 -2.18
C SER A 30 15.21 17.07 -2.92
N GLY A 31 14.32 17.92 -3.44
CA GLY A 31 12.99 17.54 -3.92
C GLY A 31 12.93 16.46 -5.01
N GLU A 32 13.96 16.36 -5.85
CA GLU A 32 13.98 15.40 -6.97
C GLU A 32 14.31 13.96 -6.53
N ALA A 33 15.21 13.81 -5.55
CA ALA A 33 15.45 12.52 -4.91
C ALA A 33 14.25 12.08 -4.05
N ALA A 34 13.50 13.07 -3.56
CA ALA A 34 12.26 12.82 -2.84
C ALA A 34 11.15 12.28 -3.76
N GLU A 35 10.95 12.89 -4.92
CA GLU A 35 9.93 12.45 -5.86
C GLU A 35 10.14 11.00 -6.34
N ILE A 36 11.36 10.67 -6.78
CA ILE A 36 11.73 9.30 -7.24
C ILE A 36 11.57 8.28 -6.10
N GLY A 37 11.93 8.67 -4.88
CA GLY A 37 11.81 7.82 -3.71
C GLY A 37 10.35 7.51 -3.36
N LEU A 38 9.46 8.50 -3.45
CA LEU A 38 8.03 8.34 -3.20
C LEU A 38 7.37 7.45 -4.26
N GLU A 39 7.65 7.65 -5.55
CA GLU A 39 7.06 6.85 -6.62
C GLU A 39 7.38 5.35 -6.47
N THR A 40 8.65 5.03 -6.22
CA THR A 40 9.09 3.63 -6.03
C THR A 40 8.33 2.94 -4.89
N ARG A 41 8.08 3.66 -3.80
CA ARG A 41 7.44 3.11 -2.59
C ARG A 41 5.92 3.05 -2.72
N ALA A 42 5.32 4.00 -3.43
CA ALA A 42 3.91 3.91 -3.80
C ALA A 42 3.65 2.66 -4.65
N GLU A 43 4.57 2.32 -5.57
CA GLU A 43 4.49 1.08 -6.35
C GLU A 43 4.68 -0.18 -5.49
N GLU A 44 5.60 -0.19 -4.52
CA GLU A 44 5.73 -1.29 -3.55
C GLU A 44 4.43 -1.50 -2.76
N LEU A 45 3.81 -0.43 -2.28
CA LEU A 45 2.53 -0.47 -1.57
C LEU A 45 1.40 -0.98 -2.48
N ARG A 46 1.33 -0.50 -3.73
CA ARG A 46 0.36 -0.96 -4.72
C ARG A 46 0.46 -2.47 -4.95
N ARG A 47 1.68 -3.02 -5.06
CA ARG A 47 1.89 -4.47 -5.21
C ARG A 47 1.43 -5.25 -3.99
N ALA A 48 1.76 -4.78 -2.78
CA ALA A 48 1.32 -5.42 -1.54
C ALA A 48 -0.21 -5.47 -1.44
N ILE A 49 -0.89 -4.40 -1.83
CA ILE A 49 -2.36 -4.30 -1.86
C ILE A 49 -2.96 -5.29 -2.85
N LEU A 50 -2.40 -5.40 -4.06
CA LEU A 50 -2.88 -6.37 -5.06
C LEU A 50 -2.71 -7.82 -4.59
N VAL A 51 -1.64 -8.14 -3.86
CA VAL A 51 -1.42 -9.47 -3.26
C VAL A 51 -2.41 -9.73 -2.12
N ALA A 52 -2.68 -8.76 -1.26
CA ALA A 52 -3.66 -8.91 -0.19
C ALA A 52 -5.08 -9.09 -0.74
N TRP A 53 -5.42 -8.32 -1.78
CA TRP A 53 -6.68 -8.48 -2.50
C TRP A 53 -6.83 -9.87 -3.14
N SER A 54 -5.79 -10.35 -3.83
CA SER A 54 -5.83 -11.68 -4.45
C SER A 54 -5.85 -12.83 -3.44
N ALA A 55 -5.35 -12.61 -2.22
CA ALA A 55 -5.47 -13.53 -1.09
C ALA A 55 -6.86 -13.48 -0.40
N GLY A 56 -7.76 -12.60 -0.85
CA GLY A 56 -9.13 -12.47 -0.34
C GLY A 56 -9.25 -11.62 0.93
N VAL A 57 -8.27 -10.77 1.23
CA VAL A 57 -8.36 -9.82 2.35
C VAL A 57 -9.38 -8.72 1.99
N ALA A 58 -10.24 -8.35 2.93
CA ALA A 58 -11.26 -7.32 2.72
C ALA A 58 -10.62 -5.94 2.46
N PRO A 59 -11.19 -5.10 1.57
CA PRO A 59 -10.69 -3.75 1.30
C PRO A 59 -10.54 -2.90 2.55
N GLU A 60 -11.45 -3.04 3.51
CA GLU A 60 -11.45 -2.29 4.77
C GLU A 60 -10.23 -2.65 5.63
N ASP A 61 -9.87 -3.93 5.69
CA ASP A 61 -8.69 -4.41 6.41
C ASP A 61 -7.40 -3.97 5.70
N ILE A 62 -7.38 -4.02 4.37
CA ILE A 62 -6.24 -3.54 3.57
C ILE A 62 -6.05 -2.03 3.76
N ALA A 63 -7.13 -1.25 3.74
CA ALA A 63 -7.10 0.20 3.94
C ALA A 63 -6.57 0.55 5.32
N HIS A 64 -7.08 -0.12 6.37
CA HIS A 64 -6.60 0.03 7.73
C HIS A 64 -5.12 -0.30 7.85
N ASP A 65 -4.68 -1.41 7.26
CA ASP A 65 -3.30 -1.86 7.31
C ASP A 65 -2.36 -0.94 6.52
N ALA A 66 -2.81 -0.39 5.40
CA ALA A 66 -2.03 0.53 4.56
C ALA A 66 -2.01 1.96 5.12
N GLY A 67 -2.92 2.30 6.04
CA GLY A 67 -3.09 3.67 6.54
C GLY A 67 -3.65 4.63 5.48
N VAL A 68 -4.42 4.13 4.52
CA VAL A 68 -5.03 4.92 3.45
C VAL A 68 -6.55 4.76 3.44
N GLU A 69 -7.24 5.68 2.79
CA GLU A 69 -8.69 5.60 2.62
C GLU A 69 -9.09 4.39 1.76
N VAL A 70 -10.22 3.75 2.10
CA VAL A 70 -10.73 2.59 1.34
C VAL A 70 -11.01 2.94 -0.14
N GLY A 71 -11.32 4.21 -0.44
CA GLY A 71 -11.44 4.70 -1.80
C GLY A 71 -10.16 4.53 -2.63
N VAL A 72 -8.99 4.78 -2.03
CA VAL A 72 -7.68 4.60 -2.66
C VAL A 72 -7.45 3.12 -2.99
N ILE A 73 -7.83 2.22 -2.08
CA ILE A 73 -7.75 0.76 -2.32
C ILE A 73 -8.64 0.39 -3.51
N ARG A 74 -9.88 0.88 -3.55
CA ARG A 74 -10.82 0.63 -4.65
C ARG A 74 -10.33 1.18 -5.99
N ASP A 75 -9.68 2.33 -6.00
CA ASP A 75 -9.10 2.91 -7.21
C ASP A 75 -7.91 2.09 -7.73
N TRP A 76 -7.09 1.54 -6.83
CA TRP A 76 -5.91 0.75 -7.20
C TRP A 76 -6.22 -0.67 -7.65
N VAL A 77 -7.21 -1.29 -7.02
CA VAL A 77 -7.70 -2.63 -7.38
C VAL A 77 -8.70 -2.55 -8.56
N GLY A 78 -9.31 -1.37 -8.76
CA GLY A 78 -10.15 -0.98 -9.90
C GLY A 78 -11.66 -1.18 -9.68
N PRO A 79 -12.52 -0.54 -10.50
CA PRO A 79 -13.87 -1.05 -10.80
C PRO A 79 -13.74 -2.23 -11.77
N GLY A 80 -13.28 -3.38 -11.27
CA GLY A 80 -13.06 -4.59 -12.06
C GLY A 80 -14.30 -5.47 -12.29
N LEU A 81 -15.51 -5.05 -11.87
CA LEU A 81 -16.79 -5.74 -12.10
C LEU A 81 -17.94 -4.70 -12.12
N GLY A 82 -18.20 -4.09 -13.27
CA GLY A 82 -19.27 -3.11 -13.38
C GLY A 82 -19.29 -2.32 -14.68
N SER A 83 -19.34 -3.01 -15.82
CA SER A 83 -19.90 -2.51 -17.07
C SER A 83 -20.46 -3.67 -17.86
#